data_AF-A0A1I7TDG1-F1
#
_entry.id   AF-A0A1I7TDG1-F1
#
_cell.length_a   1.000
_cell.length_b   1.000
_cell.length_c   1.000
_cell.angle_alpha   90.00
_cell.angle_beta   90.00
_cell.angle_gamma   90.00
#
_symmetry.space_group_name_H-M   'P 1'
#
loop_
_entity.id
_entity.type
_entity.pdbx_description
1 polymer ?
#
loop_
_entity_poly.entity_id
_entity_poly.type
_entity_poly.pdbx_seq_one_letter_code
_entity_poly.pdbx_strand_id
1 'polypeptide(L)'
;MTLLGESLRNLKLKCHNRRFLRGTWSRIGIQALYAVKLFHEKGFIHRDIKPENLVMGAEDDEKRWRIVHLIDFGLARQWAWLTDKDSKKYEARPLRKNAPFRGTVNFVSPNAHLNQELGRRDDLWSLLFTLVDLNGRVPWFSERDHVKLLEAKTNSTKILEKMPRSFERLINHLKGLSALQRPNYHMFFNILREILTESGQTPSSKYTFEETELTEEEMKERKAADWEDEKGTFFARDSVKINSPKDCFKKEKEDWMVPKLDDFEALSKIDKAHPNDKYLIRFNNNIVRRTDLRIVMKELDIDVQEYETDNELLNEDLPNERKKLNVAQENPVKNIPKGERTEENKGDEVNMTEVVLNKEEKMRRLQLDIIRKAREKKANKEKEKKSGQ
;
A
#
# COMPACT_ATOMS: atom_id res chain seq x y z
N MET A 1 -7.03 20.56 21.18
CA MET A 1 -6.92 19.08 21.03
C MET A 1 -6.74 18.52 22.42
N THR A 2 -7.43 17.42 22.76
CA THR A 2 -7.16 16.70 24.01
C THR A 2 -5.77 16.08 23.94
N LEU A 3 -5.01 16.13 25.02
CA LEU A 3 -3.73 15.43 25.10
C LEU A 3 -4.01 13.91 25.08
N LEU A 4 -3.33 13.18 24.20
CA LEU A 4 -3.43 11.72 24.10
C LEU A 4 -2.13 11.09 24.63
N GLY A 5 -2.20 9.78 24.89
CA GLY A 5 -1.06 9.00 25.36
C GLY A 5 -0.13 8.59 24.20
N GLU A 6 0.51 7.44 24.35
CA GLU A 6 1.47 6.96 23.36
C GLU A 6 0.82 6.27 22.16
N SER A 7 1.50 6.39 21.02
CA SER A 7 1.14 5.63 19.82
C SER A 7 1.38 4.13 20.04
N LEU A 8 0.59 3.30 19.36
CA LEU A 8 0.76 1.85 19.39
C LEU A 8 2.15 1.42 18.90
N ARG A 9 2.78 2.19 18.02
CA ARG A 9 4.19 1.98 17.64
C ARG A 9 5.11 2.06 18.85
N ASN A 10 5.00 3.12 19.64
CA ASN A 10 5.91 3.35 20.77
C ASN A 10 5.68 2.32 21.88
N LEU A 11 4.41 2.04 22.20
CA LEU A 11 4.04 0.98 23.14
C LEU A 11 4.59 -0.39 22.72
N LYS A 12 4.42 -0.74 21.44
CA LYS A 12 4.98 -1.98 20.88
C LYS A 12 6.50 -2.06 21.03
N LEU A 13 7.23 -0.96 20.87
CA LEU A 13 8.70 -0.95 21.00
C LEU A 13 9.16 -1.22 22.44
N LYS A 14 8.32 -0.93 23.44
CA LYS A 14 8.60 -1.23 24.86
C LYS A 14 8.32 -2.69 25.22
N CYS A 15 7.48 -3.38 24.47
CA CYS A 15 7.15 -4.79 24.72
C CYS A 15 8.30 -5.75 24.34
N HIS A 16 8.35 -6.90 25.03
CA HIS A 16 9.28 -7.98 24.70
C HIS A 16 9.14 -8.43 23.24
N ASN A 17 10.27 -8.65 22.55
CA ASN A 17 10.36 -8.94 21.11
C ASN A 17 9.68 -7.90 20.20
N ARG A 18 9.40 -6.69 20.71
CA ARG A 18 8.73 -5.61 19.99
C ARG A 18 7.42 -6.08 19.35
N ARG A 19 6.59 -6.78 20.11
CA ARG A 19 5.29 -7.30 19.65
C ARG A 19 4.25 -7.28 20.76
N PHE A 20 2.99 -7.22 20.36
CA PHE A 20 1.85 -7.47 21.24
C PHE A 20 1.44 -8.94 21.21
N LEU A 21 0.92 -9.43 22.33
CA LEU A 21 0.30 -10.76 22.41
C LEU A 21 -1.03 -10.79 21.67
N ARG A 22 -1.47 -12.01 21.31
CA ARG A 22 -2.69 -12.25 20.52
C ARG A 22 -3.91 -11.52 21.06
N GLY A 23 -4.19 -11.67 22.36
CA GLY A 23 -5.32 -11.00 23.00
C GLY A 23 -5.20 -9.48 23.06
N THR A 24 -3.98 -8.92 23.05
CA THR A 24 -3.77 -7.46 23.02
C THR A 24 -4.06 -6.89 21.64
N TRP A 25 -3.41 -7.41 20.59
CA TRP A 25 -3.61 -6.83 19.26
C TRP A 25 -5.01 -7.14 18.69
N SER A 26 -5.68 -8.22 19.09
CA SER A 26 -7.06 -8.48 18.66
C SER A 26 -8.04 -7.47 19.25
N ARG A 27 -7.92 -7.15 20.55
CA ARG A 27 -8.71 -6.09 21.21
C ARG A 27 -8.46 -4.71 20.61
N ILE A 28 -7.19 -4.36 20.39
CA ILE A 28 -6.82 -3.14 19.68
C ILE A 28 -7.43 -3.13 18.27
N GLY A 29 -7.39 -4.26 17.56
CA GLY A 29 -7.99 -4.40 16.23
C GLY A 29 -9.49 -4.16 16.22
N ILE A 30 -10.22 -4.62 17.23
CA ILE A 30 -11.67 -4.37 17.38
C ILE A 30 -11.94 -2.87 17.56
N GLN A 31 -11.21 -2.20 18.45
CA GLN A 31 -11.35 -0.75 18.67
C GLN A 31 -10.96 0.07 17.43
N ALA A 32 -9.84 -0.27 16.79
CA ALA A 32 -9.39 0.39 15.57
C ALA A 32 -10.38 0.18 14.42
N LEU A 33 -10.95 -1.02 14.26
CA LEU A 33 -12.00 -1.29 13.28
C LEU A 33 -13.26 -0.47 13.56
N TYR A 34 -13.63 -0.28 14.82
CA TYR A 34 -14.74 0.57 15.23
C TYR A 34 -14.49 2.03 14.83
N ALA A 35 -13.33 2.58 15.17
CA ALA A 35 -12.94 3.95 14.81
C ALA A 35 -12.91 4.17 13.29
N VAL A 36 -12.31 3.23 12.54
CA VAL A 36 -12.24 3.28 11.08
C VAL A 36 -13.64 3.20 10.47
N LYS A 37 -14.51 2.32 10.96
CA LYS A 37 -15.89 2.23 10.48
C LYS A 37 -16.68 3.50 10.80
N LEU A 38 -16.54 4.05 11.99
CA LEU A 38 -17.17 5.33 12.35
C LEU A 38 -16.76 6.44 11.37
N PHE A 39 -15.47 6.55 11.07
CA PHE A 39 -14.95 7.54 10.13
C PHE A 39 -15.51 7.35 8.71
N HIS A 40 -15.57 6.09 8.25
CA HIS A 40 -16.21 5.72 7.00
C HIS A 40 -17.70 6.09 6.95
N GLU A 41 -18.44 5.88 8.04
CA GLU A 41 -19.87 6.24 8.15
C GLU A 41 -20.12 7.75 8.18
N LYS A 42 -19.09 8.56 8.45
CA LYS A 42 -19.13 10.02 8.29
C LYS A 42 -18.75 10.48 6.88
N GLY A 43 -18.50 9.55 5.96
CA GLY A 43 -18.18 9.85 4.57
C GLY A 43 -16.70 10.08 4.29
N PHE A 44 -15.78 9.71 5.20
CA PHE A 44 -14.34 9.91 5.02
C PHE A 44 -13.55 8.60 5.08
N ILE A 45 -12.49 8.50 4.27
CA ILE A 45 -11.43 7.48 4.36
C ILE A 45 -10.15 8.13 4.87
N HIS A 46 -9.35 7.41 5.63
CA HIS A 46 -8.15 7.91 6.30
C HIS A 46 -6.92 7.91 5.40
N ARG A 47 -6.67 6.82 4.66
CA ARG A 47 -5.55 6.61 3.73
C ARG A 47 -4.14 6.56 4.36
N ASP A 48 -4.03 6.48 5.68
CA ASP A 48 -2.73 6.34 6.38
C ASP A 48 -2.90 5.69 7.76
N ILE A 49 -3.65 4.58 7.81
CA ILE A 49 -3.80 3.77 9.03
C ILE A 49 -2.50 3.00 9.25
N LYS A 50 -1.88 3.22 10.40
CA LYS A 50 -0.61 2.63 10.82
C LYS A 50 -0.46 2.71 12.35
N PRO A 51 0.45 1.96 12.97
CA PRO A 51 0.65 1.99 14.41
C PRO A 51 0.95 3.38 15.00
N GLU A 52 1.54 4.29 14.23
CA GLU A 52 1.82 5.67 14.65
C GLU A 52 0.55 6.53 14.80
N ASN A 53 -0.46 6.26 13.96
CA ASN A 53 -1.71 7.04 13.89
C ASN A 53 -2.83 6.42 14.72
N LEU A 54 -2.52 5.37 15.49
CA LEU A 54 -3.38 4.79 16.50
C LEU A 54 -2.73 5.03 17.86
N VAL A 55 -3.43 5.72 18.76
CA VAL A 55 -2.87 6.25 20.00
C VAL A 55 -3.78 5.91 21.17
N MET A 56 -3.22 5.52 22.31
CA MET A 56 -4.01 5.28 23.52
C MET A 56 -4.46 6.62 24.14
N GLY A 57 -5.49 6.61 24.99
CA GLY A 57 -5.76 7.77 25.83
C GLY A 57 -4.58 8.08 26.76
N ALA A 58 -4.53 9.30 27.28
CA ALA A 58 -3.51 9.66 28.27
C ALA A 58 -3.72 8.83 29.56
N GLU A 59 -2.63 8.46 30.25
CA GLU A 59 -2.69 7.62 31.45
C GLU A 59 -3.47 8.27 32.60
N ASP A 60 -3.50 9.61 32.64
CA ASP A 60 -4.25 10.41 33.61
C ASP A 60 -5.73 10.62 33.21
N ASP A 61 -6.17 10.14 32.03
CA ASP A 61 -7.58 10.12 31.63
C ASP A 61 -8.20 8.76 31.96
N GLU A 62 -8.63 8.59 33.22
CA GLU A 62 -9.26 7.36 33.76
C GLU A 62 -10.38 6.80 32.86
N LYS A 63 -11.05 7.65 32.09
CA LYS A 63 -12.17 7.25 31.22
C LYS A 63 -11.71 6.80 29.83
N ARG A 64 -10.54 7.21 29.37
CA ARG A 64 -10.10 7.02 27.99
C ARG A 64 -8.74 6.37 27.82
N TRP A 65 -7.98 6.15 28.89
CA TRP A 65 -6.61 5.60 28.81
C TRP A 65 -6.53 4.25 28.07
N ARG A 66 -7.57 3.40 28.16
CA ARG A 66 -7.68 2.12 27.41
C ARG A 66 -8.38 2.22 26.05
N ILE A 67 -8.69 3.43 25.58
CA ILE A 67 -9.35 3.67 24.29
C ILE A 67 -8.31 3.98 23.21
N VAL A 68 -8.40 3.26 22.09
CA VAL A 68 -7.62 3.53 20.87
C VAL A 68 -8.26 4.67 20.09
N HIS A 69 -7.49 5.73 19.89
CA HIS A 69 -7.84 6.91 19.13
C HIS A 69 -7.17 6.87 17.75
N LEU A 70 -7.95 7.16 16.71
CA LEU A 70 -7.45 7.38 15.35
C LEU A 70 -7.11 8.87 15.17
N ILE A 71 -5.87 9.17 14.76
CA ILE A 71 -5.37 10.53 14.60
C ILE A 71 -4.73 10.76 13.22
N ASP A 72 -4.33 12.00 12.96
CA ASP A 72 -3.68 12.43 11.70
C ASP A 72 -4.56 12.25 10.46
N PHE A 73 -5.57 13.11 10.37
CA PHE A 73 -6.46 13.20 9.21
C PHE A 73 -5.87 14.00 8.05
N GLY A 74 -4.55 14.32 8.05
CA GLY A 74 -3.92 15.13 7.00
C GLY A 74 -3.97 14.50 5.61
N LEU A 75 -4.04 13.17 5.55
CA LEU A 75 -4.24 12.41 4.32
C LEU A 75 -5.70 11.97 4.11
N ALA A 76 -6.62 12.30 5.01
CA ALA A 76 -8.01 11.89 4.87
C ALA A 76 -8.65 12.45 3.60
N ARG A 77 -9.66 11.75 3.09
CA ARG A 77 -10.40 12.16 1.90
C ARG A 77 -11.87 11.79 2.06
N GLN A 78 -12.74 12.73 1.73
CA GLN A 78 -14.16 12.46 1.67
C GLN A 78 -14.47 11.53 0.50
N TRP A 79 -15.05 10.37 0.77
CA TRP A 79 -15.49 9.40 -0.24
C TRP A 79 -16.99 9.51 -0.54
N ALA A 80 -17.78 10.09 0.36
CA ALA A 80 -19.20 10.37 0.17
C ALA A 80 -19.64 11.63 0.94
N TRP A 81 -20.71 12.29 0.46
CA TRP A 81 -21.34 13.41 1.16
C TRP A 81 -22.79 13.12 1.47
N LEU A 82 -23.27 13.63 2.59
CA LEU A 82 -24.67 13.66 2.95
C LEU A 82 -25.36 14.72 2.10
N THR A 83 -26.21 14.31 1.16
CA THR A 83 -26.95 15.22 0.26
C THR A 83 -28.26 15.70 0.86
N ASP A 84 -28.84 14.90 1.76
CA ASP A 84 -30.08 15.21 2.44
C ASP A 84 -29.99 14.74 3.89
N LYS A 85 -30.21 15.66 4.84
CA LYS A 85 -30.13 15.41 6.28
C LYS A 85 -31.34 14.63 6.80
N ASP A 86 -32.51 14.85 6.23
CA ASP A 86 -33.77 14.27 6.70
C ASP A 86 -33.88 12.82 6.24
N SER A 87 -33.58 12.55 4.96
CA SER A 87 -33.55 11.19 4.43
C SER A 87 -32.24 10.44 4.72
N LYS A 88 -31.24 11.12 5.31
CA LYS A 88 -29.88 10.62 5.55
C LYS A 88 -29.25 10.02 4.28
N LYS A 89 -29.53 10.60 3.12
CA LYS A 89 -29.04 10.12 1.83
C LYS A 89 -27.59 10.54 1.62
N TYR A 90 -26.74 9.58 1.28
CA TYR A 90 -25.37 9.84 0.89
C TYR A 90 -25.19 9.64 -0.62
N GLU A 91 -24.28 10.42 -1.20
CA GLU A 91 -23.81 10.22 -2.56
C GLU A 91 -22.28 10.16 -2.60
N ALA A 92 -21.74 9.24 -3.39
CA ALA A 92 -20.31 8.97 -3.49
C ALA A 92 -19.58 10.00 -4.36
N ARG A 93 -18.28 10.14 -4.07
CA ARG A 93 -17.33 10.84 -4.92
C ARG A 93 -17.06 10.04 -6.20
N PRO A 94 -17.02 10.71 -7.37
CA PRO A 94 -16.51 10.10 -8.59
C PRO A 94 -15.08 9.58 -8.42
N LEU A 95 -14.82 8.38 -8.91
CA LEU A 95 -13.49 7.78 -8.87
C LEU A 95 -12.58 8.45 -9.91
N ARG A 96 -11.33 8.76 -9.54
CA ARG A 96 -10.33 9.22 -10.52
C ARG A 96 -9.68 8.02 -11.20
N LYS A 97 -9.39 8.17 -12.50
CA LYS A 97 -8.63 7.18 -13.28
C LYS A 97 -7.24 6.96 -12.71
N ASN A 98 -6.56 8.03 -12.30
CA ASN A 98 -5.24 8.00 -11.68
C ASN A 98 -5.26 8.79 -10.36
N ALA A 99 -4.89 8.12 -9.27
CA ALA A 99 -4.70 8.75 -7.96
C ALA A 99 -3.22 8.67 -7.57
N PRO A 100 -2.59 9.79 -7.17
CA PRO A 100 -1.19 9.76 -6.77
C PRO A 100 -1.02 8.91 -5.50
N PHE A 101 0.06 8.15 -5.47
CA PHE A 101 0.49 7.40 -4.29
C PHE A 101 0.60 8.32 -3.07
N ARG A 102 -0.03 7.90 -1.97
CA ARG A 102 0.04 8.56 -0.66
C ARG A 102 -0.04 7.51 0.44
N GLY A 103 0.47 7.87 1.61
CA GLY A 103 0.49 7.00 2.79
C GLY A 103 1.82 6.27 2.98
N THR A 104 1.89 5.50 4.05
CA THR A 104 3.12 4.85 4.47
C THR A 104 3.33 3.51 3.75
N VAL A 105 4.44 3.37 3.01
CA VAL A 105 4.73 2.23 2.11
C VAL A 105 4.48 0.87 2.73
N ASN A 106 4.79 0.65 4.01
CA ASN A 106 4.59 -0.66 4.65
C ASN A 106 3.12 -1.03 4.86
N PHE A 107 2.23 -0.05 4.96
CA PHE A 107 0.83 -0.23 5.40
C PHE A 107 -0.19 0.06 4.31
N VAL A 108 0.18 0.78 3.24
CA VAL A 108 -0.76 1.03 2.14
C VAL A 108 -1.22 -0.26 1.45
N SER A 109 -2.43 -0.25 0.92
CA SER A 109 -3.01 -1.39 0.20
C SER A 109 -2.30 -1.68 -1.14
N PRO A 110 -2.50 -2.88 -1.72
CA PRO A 110 -2.09 -3.15 -3.10
C PRO A 110 -2.61 -2.13 -4.12
N ASN A 111 -3.83 -1.60 -3.92
CA ASN A 111 -4.42 -0.65 -4.86
C ASN A 111 -3.71 0.71 -4.86
N ALA A 112 -3.14 1.13 -3.72
CA ALA A 112 -2.32 2.35 -3.63
C ALA A 112 -1.04 2.23 -4.45
N HIS A 113 -0.37 1.08 -4.40
CA HIS A 113 0.79 0.76 -5.24
C HIS A 113 0.45 0.81 -6.74
N LEU A 114 -0.80 0.52 -7.10
CA LEU A 114 -1.31 0.58 -8.46
C LEU A 114 -1.86 1.95 -8.87
N ASN A 115 -1.68 3.00 -8.05
CA ASN A 115 -2.22 4.36 -8.29
C ASN A 115 -3.74 4.41 -8.53
N GLN A 116 -4.48 3.45 -7.98
CA GLN A 116 -5.94 3.44 -8.06
C GLN A 116 -6.56 4.40 -7.05
N GLU A 117 -7.79 4.85 -7.31
CA GLU A 117 -8.56 5.57 -6.30
C GLU A 117 -8.79 4.67 -5.09
N LEU A 118 -8.41 5.18 -3.91
CA LEU A 118 -8.58 4.48 -2.65
C LEU A 118 -10.00 4.63 -2.15
N GLY A 119 -10.52 3.55 -1.58
CA GLY A 119 -11.81 3.49 -0.94
C GLY A 119 -11.73 2.87 0.44
N ARG A 120 -12.90 2.55 1.01
CA ARG A 120 -13.02 2.00 2.37
C ARG A 120 -12.26 0.67 2.55
N ARG A 121 -12.15 -0.13 1.48
CA ARG A 121 -11.40 -1.40 1.46
C ARG A 121 -9.90 -1.18 1.75
N ASP A 122 -9.35 -0.04 1.34
CA ASP A 122 -7.91 0.24 1.39
C ASP A 122 -7.46 0.60 2.82
N ASP A 123 -8.34 1.25 3.57
CA ASP A 123 -8.17 1.45 5.02
C ASP A 123 -8.22 0.11 5.78
N LEU A 124 -9.04 -0.85 5.35
CA LEU A 124 -9.07 -2.18 5.96
C LEU A 124 -7.85 -3.05 5.61
N TRP A 125 -7.29 -2.93 4.40
CA TRP A 125 -5.97 -3.48 4.07
C TRP A 125 -4.90 -2.92 5.01
N SER A 126 -4.91 -1.60 5.21
CA SER A 126 -3.95 -0.91 6.08
C SER A 126 -4.10 -1.33 7.54
N LEU A 127 -5.34 -1.53 8.01
CA LEU A 127 -5.60 -2.08 9.34
C LEU A 127 -5.08 -3.52 9.47
N LEU A 128 -5.31 -4.40 8.48
CA LEU A 128 -4.76 -5.76 8.50
C LEU A 128 -3.23 -5.75 8.61
N PHE A 129 -2.54 -4.95 7.79
CA PHE A 129 -1.08 -4.84 7.85
C PHE A 129 -0.58 -4.20 9.15
N THR A 130 -1.35 -3.28 9.73
CA THR A 130 -1.10 -2.74 11.06
C THR A 130 -1.14 -3.85 12.11
N LEU A 131 -2.15 -4.72 12.10
CA LEU A 131 -2.24 -5.85 13.04
C LEU A 131 -1.12 -6.87 12.86
N VAL A 132 -0.73 -7.16 11.61
CA VAL A 132 0.44 -7.99 11.31
C VAL A 132 1.70 -7.38 11.92
N ASP A 133 1.89 -6.06 11.77
CA ASP A 133 3.03 -5.35 12.34
C ASP A 133 3.01 -5.44 13.87
N LEU A 134 1.87 -5.18 14.52
CA LEU A 134 1.71 -5.27 15.97
C LEU A 134 2.04 -6.67 16.51
N ASN A 135 1.73 -7.72 15.78
CA ASN A 135 2.02 -9.12 16.16
C ASN A 135 3.47 -9.56 15.86
N GLY A 136 4.25 -8.79 15.10
CA GLY A 136 5.66 -9.08 14.88
C GLY A 136 6.17 -8.72 13.50
N ARG A 137 6.09 -7.43 13.15
CA ARG A 137 6.60 -6.76 11.93
C ARG A 137 6.08 -7.35 10.61
N VAL A 138 5.67 -6.48 9.68
CA VAL A 138 5.27 -6.95 8.35
C VAL A 138 6.41 -7.71 7.63
N PRO A 139 6.14 -8.81 6.91
CA PRO A 139 7.16 -9.64 6.27
C PRO A 139 8.03 -8.91 5.24
N TRP A 140 7.52 -7.83 4.64
CA TRP A 140 8.17 -7.03 3.60
C TRP A 140 8.82 -5.74 4.13
N PHE A 141 9.01 -5.59 5.45
CA PHE A 141 9.48 -4.34 6.05
C PHE A 141 10.81 -3.81 5.46
N SER A 142 11.72 -4.71 5.10
CA SER A 142 13.01 -4.40 4.48
C SER A 142 12.98 -4.37 2.96
N GLU A 143 11.86 -4.74 2.33
CA GLU A 143 11.74 -4.73 0.88
C GLU A 143 11.63 -3.29 0.37
N ARG A 144 12.30 -3.04 -0.74
CA ARG A 144 12.34 -1.73 -1.41
C ARG A 144 11.90 -1.84 -2.87
N ASP A 145 11.97 -3.04 -3.43
CA ASP A 145 11.45 -3.32 -4.74
C ASP A 145 9.92 -3.28 -4.73
N HIS A 146 9.37 -2.45 -5.60
CA HIS A 146 7.93 -2.20 -5.65
C HIS A 146 7.12 -3.44 -6.08
N VAL A 147 7.68 -4.27 -6.97
CA VAL A 147 7.02 -5.48 -7.48
C VAL A 147 6.96 -6.52 -6.38
N LYS A 148 8.09 -6.79 -5.72
CA LYS A 148 8.15 -7.73 -4.59
C LYS A 148 7.27 -7.31 -3.42
N LEU A 149 7.17 -5.99 -3.16
CA LEU A 149 6.24 -5.45 -2.17
C LEU A 149 4.79 -5.79 -2.52
N LEU A 150 4.39 -5.59 -3.78
CA LEU A 150 3.03 -5.87 -4.25
C LEU A 150 2.71 -7.36 -4.22
N GLU A 151 3.63 -8.22 -4.68
CA GLU A 151 3.52 -9.68 -4.57
C GLU A 151 3.34 -10.12 -3.12
N ALA A 152 4.18 -9.62 -2.21
CA ALA A 152 4.12 -9.98 -0.80
C ALA A 152 2.80 -9.52 -0.15
N LYS A 153 2.28 -8.35 -0.54
CA LYS A 153 1.02 -7.77 -0.04
C LYS A 153 -0.24 -8.36 -0.65
N THR A 154 -0.11 -9.16 -1.70
CA THR A 154 -1.22 -9.90 -2.33
C THR A 154 -1.16 -11.40 -2.04
N ASN A 155 -0.02 -11.91 -1.57
CA ASN A 155 0.16 -13.30 -1.18
C ASN A 155 -0.36 -13.56 0.24
N SER A 156 -1.50 -14.27 0.34
CA SER A 156 -2.14 -14.61 1.62
C SER A 156 -1.20 -15.39 2.55
N THR A 157 -0.41 -16.33 2.02
CA THR A 157 0.56 -17.11 2.80
C THR A 157 1.63 -16.22 3.42
N LYS A 158 2.11 -15.22 2.66
CA LYS A 158 3.12 -14.28 3.16
C LYS A 158 2.55 -13.37 4.24
N ILE A 159 1.39 -12.78 4.01
CA ILE A 159 0.70 -11.91 4.99
C ILE A 159 0.44 -12.67 6.30
N LEU A 160 0.06 -13.95 6.19
CA LEU A 160 -0.35 -14.76 7.33
C LEU A 160 0.77 -15.59 7.96
N GLU A 161 2.04 -15.36 7.59
CA GLU A 161 3.20 -16.14 8.08
C GLU A 161 3.22 -16.27 9.62
N LYS A 162 2.81 -15.22 10.34
CA LYS A 162 2.72 -15.19 11.80
C LYS A 162 1.30 -14.93 12.32
N MET A 163 0.29 -14.91 11.45
CA MET A 163 -1.09 -14.58 11.82
C MET A 163 -2.00 -15.82 11.76
N PRO A 164 -3.13 -15.85 12.49
CA PRO A 164 -4.12 -16.90 12.36
C PRO A 164 -4.68 -17.02 10.93
N ARG A 165 -4.92 -18.26 10.48
CA ARG A 165 -5.46 -18.53 9.14
C ARG A 165 -6.88 -18.00 8.92
N SER A 166 -7.64 -17.71 9.99
CA SER A 166 -8.98 -17.11 9.91
C SER A 166 -9.02 -15.79 9.12
N PHE A 167 -7.91 -15.06 9.04
CA PHE A 167 -7.76 -13.87 8.20
C PHE A 167 -7.78 -14.12 6.69
N GLU A 168 -7.60 -15.35 6.22
CA GLU A 168 -7.61 -15.67 4.79
C GLU A 168 -8.95 -15.27 4.14
N ARG A 169 -10.06 -15.47 4.85
CA ARG A 169 -11.39 -15.04 4.40
C ARG A 169 -11.47 -13.51 4.24
N LEU A 170 -10.84 -12.75 5.14
CA LEU A 170 -10.77 -11.30 5.03
C LEU A 170 -9.93 -10.87 3.82
N ILE A 171 -8.77 -11.50 3.61
CA ILE A 171 -7.88 -11.18 2.48
C ILE A 171 -8.62 -11.41 1.15
N ASN A 172 -9.27 -12.56 1.00
CA ASN A 172 -10.02 -12.89 -0.22
C ASN A 172 -11.19 -11.92 -0.45
N HIS A 173 -11.91 -11.54 0.61
CA HIS A 173 -12.94 -10.51 0.53
C HIS A 173 -12.38 -9.16 0.06
N LEU A 174 -11.28 -8.69 0.66
CA LEU A 174 -10.70 -7.39 0.33
C LEU A 174 -10.13 -7.33 -1.10
N LYS A 175 -9.64 -8.46 -1.64
CA LYS A 175 -9.22 -8.58 -3.05
C LYS A 175 -10.39 -8.38 -4.01
N GLY A 176 -11.58 -8.89 -3.68
CA GLY A 176 -12.75 -8.83 -4.55
C GLY A 176 -13.55 -7.51 -4.53
N LEU A 177 -13.22 -6.58 -3.64
CA LEU A 177 -13.94 -5.31 -3.53
C LEU A 177 -13.41 -4.27 -4.50
N SER A 178 -14.29 -3.49 -5.11
CA SER A 178 -14.03 -2.19 -5.75
C SER A 178 -13.94 -1.04 -4.71
N ALA A 179 -13.47 0.14 -5.11
CA ALA A 179 -13.32 1.30 -4.22
C ALA A 179 -14.64 1.78 -3.57
N LEU A 180 -15.77 1.59 -4.25
CA LEU A 180 -17.09 2.03 -3.77
C LEU A 180 -17.88 0.95 -3.05
N GLN A 181 -17.58 -0.33 -3.24
CA GLN A 181 -18.28 -1.40 -2.53
C GLN A 181 -18.02 -1.32 -1.02
N ARG A 182 -19.04 -1.57 -0.21
CA ARG A 182 -18.91 -1.58 1.25
C ARG A 182 -18.16 -2.84 1.68
N PRO A 183 -17.05 -2.70 2.43
CA PRO A 183 -16.41 -3.86 3.03
C PRO A 183 -17.30 -4.51 4.10
N ASN A 184 -17.16 -5.82 4.31
CA ASN A 184 -17.87 -6.52 5.36
C ASN A 184 -17.14 -6.34 6.70
N TYR A 185 -17.39 -5.20 7.37
CA TYR A 185 -16.81 -4.91 8.68
C TYR A 185 -17.19 -5.95 9.75
N HIS A 186 -18.41 -6.48 9.67
CA HIS A 186 -18.90 -7.48 10.63
C HIS A 186 -18.10 -8.79 10.54
N MET A 187 -17.73 -9.21 9.33
CA MET A 187 -16.82 -10.34 9.16
C MET A 187 -15.44 -10.09 9.79
N PHE A 188 -14.85 -8.91 9.57
CA PHE A 188 -13.56 -8.59 10.18
C PHE A 188 -13.67 -8.59 11.71
N PHE A 189 -14.73 -8.01 12.26
CA PHE A 189 -15.03 -8.08 13.69
C PHE A 189 -15.13 -9.53 14.20
N ASN A 190 -15.89 -10.40 13.52
CA ASN A 190 -16.06 -11.79 13.94
C ASN A 190 -14.72 -12.56 13.94
N ILE A 191 -13.86 -12.34 12.94
CA ILE A 191 -12.51 -12.91 12.90
C ILE A 191 -11.69 -12.44 14.11
N LEU A 192 -11.71 -11.14 14.42
CA LEU A 192 -10.98 -10.59 15.56
C LEU A 192 -11.53 -11.09 16.91
N ARG A 193 -12.86 -11.24 17.01
CA ARG A 193 -13.53 -11.77 18.19
C ARG A 193 -13.17 -13.23 18.42
N GLU A 194 -13.18 -14.05 17.39
CA GLU A 194 -12.75 -15.46 17.45
C GLU A 194 -11.31 -15.56 17.98
N ILE A 195 -10.39 -14.76 17.43
CA ILE A 195 -8.99 -14.71 17.85
C ILE A 195 -8.83 -14.24 19.30
N LEU A 196 -9.67 -13.31 19.76
CA LEU A 196 -9.72 -12.89 21.15
C LEU A 196 -10.16 -14.04 22.07
N THR A 197 -11.27 -14.70 21.72
CA THR A 197 -11.79 -15.86 22.47
C THR A 197 -10.76 -16.98 22.56
N GLU A 198 -10.11 -17.34 21.44
CA GLU A 198 -9.04 -18.35 21.40
C GLU A 198 -7.83 -18.00 22.27
N SER A 199 -7.58 -16.70 22.49
CA SER A 199 -6.48 -16.26 23.36
C SER A 199 -6.79 -16.38 24.85
N GLY A 200 -8.03 -16.70 25.23
CA GLY A 200 -8.49 -16.79 26.63
C GLY A 200 -8.54 -15.43 27.34
N GLN A 201 -8.57 -14.32 26.58
CA GLN A 201 -8.55 -12.96 27.10
C GLN A 201 -9.91 -12.31 26.92
N THR A 202 -10.26 -11.42 27.85
CA THR A 202 -11.52 -10.66 27.85
C THR A 202 -11.24 -9.19 27.50
N PRO A 203 -12.27 -8.38 27.22
CA PRO A 203 -12.11 -6.94 27.04
C PRO A 203 -11.43 -6.22 28.22
N SER A 204 -11.52 -6.78 29.44
CA SER A 204 -10.93 -6.22 30.65
C SER A 204 -9.50 -6.69 30.96
N SER A 205 -9.06 -7.85 30.45
CA SER A 205 -7.71 -8.38 30.69
C SER A 205 -6.62 -7.36 30.38
N LYS A 206 -5.47 -7.39 31.06
CA LYS A 206 -4.43 -6.40 30.79
C LYS A 206 -3.87 -6.46 29.36
N TYR A 207 -3.41 -5.33 28.83
CA TYR A 207 -2.65 -5.27 27.59
C TYR A 207 -1.19 -5.69 27.81
N THR A 208 -0.52 -6.07 26.74
CA THR A 208 0.90 -6.51 26.79
C THR A 208 1.84 -5.42 27.37
N PHE A 209 1.46 -4.15 27.24
CA PHE A 209 2.23 -3.00 27.73
C PHE A 209 1.73 -2.46 29.09
N GLU A 210 0.69 -3.06 29.68
CA GLU A 210 0.23 -2.72 31.03
C GLU A 210 1.02 -3.53 32.07
N GLU A 211 1.39 -2.91 33.18
CA GLU A 211 2.12 -3.57 34.27
C GLU A 211 1.18 -4.40 35.15
N THR A 212 0.03 -3.83 35.50
CA THR A 212 -0.97 -4.41 36.40
C THR A 212 -2.26 -4.78 35.66
N GLU A 213 -3.05 -5.68 36.25
CA GLU A 213 -4.45 -5.88 35.86
C GLU A 213 -5.31 -4.72 36.38
N LEU A 214 -6.53 -4.57 35.85
CA LEU A 214 -7.51 -3.66 36.43
C LEU A 214 -7.88 -4.07 37.86
N THR A 215 -8.13 -3.09 38.73
CA THR A 215 -8.69 -3.35 40.05
C THR A 215 -10.17 -3.75 39.98
N GLU A 216 -10.72 -4.31 41.06
CA GLU A 216 -12.13 -4.63 41.17
C GLU A 216 -13.03 -3.39 41.07
N GLU A 217 -12.58 -2.25 41.58
CA GLU A 217 -13.26 -0.97 41.46
C GLU A 217 -13.29 -0.51 40.00
N GLU A 218 -12.16 -0.51 39.31
CA GLU A 218 -12.08 -0.13 37.90
C GLU A 218 -12.95 -1.03 37.01
N MET A 219 -12.97 -2.34 37.31
CA MET A 219 -13.83 -3.29 36.59
C MET A 219 -15.32 -3.02 36.81
N LYS A 220 -15.74 -2.61 38.02
CA LYS A 220 -17.13 -2.26 38.33
C LYS A 220 -17.58 -0.94 37.69
N GLU A 221 -16.70 0.05 37.63
CA GLU A 221 -17.01 1.37 37.05
C GLU A 221 -17.00 1.36 35.53
N ARG A 222 -16.27 0.42 34.93
CA ARG A 222 -16.15 0.25 33.49
C ARG A 222 -17.49 -0.07 32.85
N LYS A 223 -17.90 0.79 31.92
CA LYS A 223 -19.06 0.54 31.05
C LYS A 223 -18.61 -0.19 29.79
N ALA A 224 -19.37 -1.20 29.39
CA ALA A 224 -19.16 -1.87 28.11
C ALA A 224 -19.33 -0.86 26.97
N ALA A 225 -18.36 -0.81 26.07
CA ALA A 225 -18.41 0.06 24.91
C ALA A 225 -19.13 -0.60 23.73
N ASP A 226 -19.57 0.19 22.75
CA ASP A 226 -20.29 -0.30 21.57
C ASP A 226 -19.54 -1.40 20.79
N TRP A 227 -18.20 -1.35 20.78
CA TRP A 227 -17.36 -2.34 20.08
C TRP A 227 -17.24 -3.67 20.83
N GLU A 228 -17.78 -3.75 22.05
CA GLU A 228 -17.77 -4.93 22.92
C GLU A 228 -19.08 -5.71 22.84
N ASP A 229 -20.06 -5.21 22.07
CA ASP A 229 -21.25 -5.96 21.73
C ASP A 229 -20.85 -7.28 21.05
N GLU A 230 -21.17 -8.39 21.71
CA GLU A 230 -20.90 -9.73 21.23
C GLU A 230 -21.44 -10.00 19.83
N LYS A 231 -22.62 -9.46 19.53
CA LYS A 231 -23.27 -9.66 18.23
C LYS A 231 -22.67 -8.76 17.15
N GLY A 232 -21.78 -7.83 17.50
CA GLY A 232 -21.16 -6.91 16.56
C GLY A 232 -22.18 -6.12 15.73
N THR A 233 -23.33 -5.77 16.31
CA THR A 233 -24.45 -5.10 15.64
C THR A 233 -24.00 -3.79 14.99
N PHE A 234 -23.12 -3.06 15.66
CA PHE A 234 -22.47 -1.88 15.14
C PHE A 234 -21.76 -2.15 13.80
N PHE A 235 -21.05 -3.27 13.67
CA PHE A 235 -20.28 -3.59 12.46
C PHE A 235 -21.17 -4.09 11.32
N ALA A 236 -22.32 -4.70 11.65
CA ALA A 236 -23.31 -5.15 10.69
C ALA A 236 -24.05 -3.98 10.02
N ARG A 237 -24.35 -2.90 10.76
CA ARG A 237 -25.15 -1.78 10.25
C ARG A 237 -24.52 -1.07 9.04
N ASP A 238 -25.35 -0.68 8.07
CA ASP A 238 -24.96 0.14 6.93
C ASP A 238 -25.78 1.43 6.88
N SER A 239 -25.24 2.49 7.48
CA SER A 239 -25.89 3.80 7.52
C SER A 239 -25.74 4.60 6.23
N VAL A 240 -24.74 4.29 5.40
CA VAL A 240 -24.40 5.08 4.20
C VAL A 240 -25.04 4.49 2.94
N LYS A 241 -25.23 3.17 2.87
CA LYS A 241 -25.95 2.46 1.81
C LYS A 241 -25.37 2.61 0.39
N ILE A 242 -24.16 3.16 0.24
CA ILE A 242 -23.44 3.22 -1.03
C ILE A 242 -22.65 1.93 -1.24
N ASN A 243 -22.88 1.28 -2.37
CA ASN A 243 -22.21 0.04 -2.75
C ASN A 243 -21.78 0.00 -4.22
N SER A 244 -22.06 1.06 -4.98
CA SER A 244 -21.88 1.02 -6.43
C SER A 244 -21.71 2.40 -7.07
N PRO A 245 -21.14 2.45 -8.29
CA PRO A 245 -21.07 3.64 -9.14
C PRO A 245 -22.37 4.45 -9.30
N LYS A 246 -23.53 3.80 -9.33
CA LYS A 246 -24.84 4.47 -9.51
C LYS A 246 -25.18 5.47 -8.40
N ASP A 247 -24.46 5.40 -7.27
CA ASP A 247 -24.69 6.23 -6.10
C ASP A 247 -23.80 7.49 -6.06
N CYS A 248 -23.12 7.89 -7.17
CA CYS A 248 -22.20 9.04 -7.19
C CYS A 248 -22.82 10.40 -7.60
N PHE A 249 -22.20 11.50 -7.14
CA PHE A 249 -22.61 12.90 -7.27
C PHE A 249 -22.76 13.47 -8.69
N LYS A 250 -22.17 12.85 -9.72
CA LYS A 250 -22.26 13.31 -11.11
C LYS A 250 -22.66 12.16 -12.01
N LYS A 251 -23.83 12.28 -12.66
CA LYS A 251 -24.37 11.31 -13.62
C LYS A 251 -23.97 11.58 -15.08
N GLU A 252 -23.35 12.73 -15.38
CA GLU A 252 -23.10 13.11 -16.77
C GLU A 252 -21.71 12.71 -17.27
N LYS A 253 -21.75 11.84 -18.29
CA LYS A 253 -20.76 11.49 -19.32
C LYS A 253 -19.34 12.03 -19.10
N GLU A 254 -18.47 11.21 -18.53
CA GLU A 254 -17.14 10.88 -19.08
C GLU A 254 -16.50 9.78 -18.20
N ASP A 255 -16.09 8.69 -18.84
CA ASP A 255 -15.16 7.68 -18.35
C ASP A 255 -15.46 6.98 -17.02
N TRP A 256 -16.63 6.34 -16.93
CA TRP A 256 -16.82 5.23 -16.00
C TRP A 256 -16.01 4.01 -16.44
N MET A 257 -14.74 3.96 -16.07
CA MET A 257 -13.97 2.71 -16.07
C MET A 257 -14.02 2.14 -14.66
N VAL A 258 -15.04 1.35 -14.36
CA VAL A 258 -14.93 0.35 -13.30
C VAL A 258 -13.79 -0.56 -13.76
N PRO A 259 -12.67 -0.69 -13.03
CA PRO A 259 -11.66 -1.69 -13.37
C PRO A 259 -12.38 -3.03 -13.45
N LYS A 260 -12.36 -3.69 -14.61
CA LYS A 260 -13.05 -4.97 -14.76
C LYS A 260 -12.41 -5.94 -13.77
N LEU A 261 -13.19 -6.85 -13.21
CA LEU A 261 -12.64 -7.93 -12.37
C LEU A 261 -11.59 -8.73 -13.17
N ASP A 262 -11.76 -8.80 -14.50
CA ASP A 262 -10.81 -9.34 -15.46
C ASP A 262 -9.52 -8.54 -15.57
N ASP A 263 -9.47 -7.25 -15.22
CA ASP A 263 -8.22 -6.47 -15.11
C ASP A 263 -7.42 -6.87 -13.86
N PHE A 264 -8.11 -7.37 -12.82
CA PHE A 264 -7.51 -7.89 -11.59
C PHE A 264 -6.89 -9.29 -11.82
N GLU A 265 -7.57 -10.13 -12.61
CA GLU A 265 -7.00 -11.37 -13.11
C GLU A 265 -5.99 -11.15 -14.23
N ALA A 266 -6.15 -10.15 -15.10
CA ALA A 266 -5.15 -9.82 -16.12
C ALA A 266 -3.89 -9.26 -15.48
N LEU A 267 -3.94 -8.41 -14.44
CA LEU A 267 -2.75 -7.97 -13.71
C LEU A 267 -2.06 -9.10 -12.93
N SER A 268 -2.80 -10.14 -12.51
CA SER A 268 -2.22 -11.34 -11.87
C SER A 268 -1.88 -12.48 -12.84
N LYS A 269 -2.38 -12.43 -14.09
CA LYS A 269 -2.05 -13.33 -15.21
C LYS A 269 -0.97 -12.74 -16.14
N ILE A 270 -0.78 -11.41 -16.16
CA ILE A 270 0.41 -10.73 -16.69
C ILE A 270 1.65 -11.28 -15.97
N ASP A 271 1.50 -11.61 -14.67
CA ASP A 271 2.54 -12.26 -13.84
C ASP A 271 2.77 -13.76 -14.12
N LYS A 272 1.92 -14.42 -14.93
CA LYS A 272 2.08 -15.86 -15.25
C LYS A 272 2.23 -16.16 -16.73
N ALA A 273 2.21 -15.14 -17.57
CA ALA A 273 2.72 -15.20 -18.93
C ALA A 273 3.33 -13.85 -19.28
N HIS A 274 4.62 -13.65 -18.93
CA HIS A 274 5.66 -13.36 -19.91
C HIS A 274 7.03 -13.14 -19.24
N PRO A 275 8.04 -13.96 -19.56
CA PRO A 275 9.46 -13.64 -19.32
C PRO A 275 9.98 -12.41 -20.10
N ASN A 276 9.11 -11.67 -20.80
CA ASN A 276 9.41 -10.51 -21.64
C ASN A 276 8.51 -9.33 -21.22
N ASP A 277 8.94 -8.60 -20.19
CA ASP A 277 8.17 -7.49 -19.62
C ASP A 277 8.65 -6.16 -20.22
N LYS A 278 8.09 -5.79 -21.38
CA LYS A 278 8.51 -4.67 -22.25
C LYS A 278 8.20 -3.26 -21.71
N TYR A 279 7.94 -3.07 -20.43
CA TYR A 279 7.40 -1.79 -19.90
C TYR A 279 8.12 -1.21 -18.68
N LEU A 280 9.14 -1.89 -18.16
CA LEU A 280 9.90 -1.47 -16.97
C LEU A 280 11.34 -1.11 -17.35
N ILE A 281 11.86 0.01 -16.81
CA ILE A 281 13.25 0.44 -16.99
C ILE A 281 13.89 0.70 -15.64
N ARG A 282 15.15 0.31 -15.50
CA ARG A 282 15.97 0.68 -14.33
C ARG A 282 16.44 2.13 -14.48
N PHE A 283 15.97 3.01 -13.60
CA PHE A 283 16.32 4.44 -13.56
C PHE A 283 16.79 4.82 -12.15
N ASN A 284 18.03 5.32 -12.03
CA ASN A 284 18.66 5.70 -10.76
C ASN A 284 18.54 4.63 -9.65
N ASN A 285 18.95 3.39 -9.98
CA ASN A 285 18.86 2.19 -9.13
C ASN A 285 17.44 1.75 -8.73
N ASN A 286 16.39 2.41 -9.22
CA ASN A 286 14.99 2.01 -9.03
C ASN A 286 14.41 1.45 -10.33
N ILE A 287 13.35 0.65 -10.22
CA ILE A 287 12.58 0.20 -11.38
C ILE A 287 11.41 1.18 -11.54
N VAL A 288 11.30 1.79 -12.73
CA VAL A 288 10.28 2.79 -13.06
C VAL A 288 9.55 2.34 -14.32
N ARG A 289 8.23 2.56 -14.38
CA ARG A 289 7.46 2.30 -15.60
C ARG A 289 7.83 3.29 -16.70
N ARG A 290 7.95 2.81 -17.94
CA ARG A 290 8.20 3.64 -19.14
C ARG A 290 7.21 4.80 -19.24
N THR A 291 5.94 4.55 -18.93
CA THR A 291 4.86 5.55 -18.93
C THR A 291 5.07 6.64 -17.88
N ASP A 292 5.53 6.28 -16.68
CA ASP A 292 5.75 7.22 -15.58
C ASP A 292 6.94 8.15 -15.91
N LEU A 293 7.98 7.59 -16.54
CA LEU A 293 9.14 8.37 -17.00
C LEU A 293 8.78 9.35 -18.12
N ARG A 294 7.95 8.93 -19.10
CA ARG A 294 7.43 9.82 -20.16
C ARG A 294 6.62 10.99 -19.61
N ILE A 295 5.80 10.75 -18.58
CA ILE A 295 5.04 11.81 -17.91
C ILE A 295 5.99 12.83 -17.27
N VAL A 296 7.01 12.37 -16.55
CA VAL A 296 8.02 13.24 -15.93
C VAL A 296 8.78 14.05 -16.98
N MET A 297 9.19 13.43 -18.09
CA MET A 297 9.88 14.12 -19.18
C MET A 297 9.00 15.21 -19.80
N LYS A 298 7.73 14.90 -20.08
CA LYS A 298 6.76 15.87 -20.61
C LYS A 298 6.50 17.00 -19.62
N GLU A 299 6.40 16.72 -18.32
CA GLU A 299 6.24 17.77 -17.30
C GLU A 299 7.46 18.68 -17.19
N LEU A 300 8.65 18.22 -17.58
CA LEU A 300 9.90 18.97 -17.49
C LEU A 300 10.32 19.61 -18.83
N ASP A 301 9.47 19.57 -19.87
CA ASP A 301 9.82 19.98 -21.24
C ASP A 301 11.16 19.37 -21.68
N ILE A 302 11.27 18.05 -21.48
CA ILE A 302 12.35 17.22 -22.01
C ILE A 302 11.76 16.53 -23.24
N ASP A 303 12.44 16.68 -24.38
CA ASP A 303 11.98 16.07 -25.62
C ASP A 303 12.05 14.55 -25.48
N VAL A 304 10.88 13.91 -25.60
CA VAL A 304 10.76 12.46 -25.48
C VAL A 304 11.37 11.79 -26.71
N GLN A 305 11.30 12.43 -27.89
CA GLN A 305 11.83 11.87 -29.13
C GLN A 305 13.35 11.72 -29.10
N GLU A 306 14.06 12.66 -28.46
CA GLU A 306 15.52 12.62 -28.30
C GLU A 306 16.04 11.32 -27.65
N TYR A 307 15.23 10.71 -26.78
CA TYR A 307 15.58 9.48 -26.07
C TYR A 307 14.83 8.24 -26.60
N GLU A 308 14.01 8.40 -27.64
CA GLU A 308 13.25 7.33 -28.32
C GLU A 308 13.81 6.98 -29.70
N THR A 309 14.57 7.87 -30.36
CA THR A 309 14.87 7.79 -31.80
C THR A 309 15.89 6.75 -32.25
N ASP A 310 16.55 6.03 -31.35
CA ASP A 310 17.31 4.83 -31.72
C ASP A 310 16.77 3.67 -30.89
N ASN A 311 16.42 2.57 -31.54
CA ASN A 311 15.63 1.39 -31.11
C ASN A 311 15.94 0.68 -29.75
N GLU A 312 16.57 1.33 -28.78
CA GLU A 312 17.40 0.64 -27.81
C GLU A 312 17.20 1.03 -26.33
N LEU A 313 16.50 2.12 -25.99
CA LEU A 313 16.29 2.55 -24.59
C LEU A 313 14.90 2.23 -24.03
N LEU A 314 13.87 2.56 -24.81
CA LEU A 314 12.46 2.45 -24.42
C LEU A 314 11.73 1.31 -25.12
N ASN A 315 12.41 0.51 -25.95
CA ASN A 315 11.81 -0.56 -26.76
C ASN A 315 12.36 -1.98 -26.48
N GLU A 316 13.59 -2.15 -26.00
CA GLU A 316 14.16 -3.49 -25.76
C GLU A 316 14.33 -3.87 -24.28
N ASP A 317 14.38 -5.19 -24.04
CA ASP A 317 14.40 -5.85 -22.74
C ASP A 317 15.64 -5.48 -21.90
N LEU A 318 15.55 -5.59 -20.57
CA LEU A 318 16.73 -5.63 -19.69
C LEU A 318 17.52 -6.91 -20.01
N PRO A 319 18.70 -6.86 -20.64
CA PRO A 319 19.40 -8.09 -20.95
C PRO A 319 20.01 -8.65 -19.66
N ASN A 320 19.93 -9.97 -19.50
CA ASN A 320 20.78 -10.76 -18.61
C ASN A 320 22.29 -10.69 -19.01
N GLU A 321 22.75 -9.64 -19.70
CA GLU A 321 24.07 -9.58 -20.34
C GLU A 321 25.24 -9.50 -19.39
N ARG A 322 25.07 -9.01 -18.15
CA ARG A 322 26.11 -9.16 -17.12
C ARG A 322 26.38 -10.63 -16.77
N LYS A 323 25.40 -11.53 -16.92
CA LYS A 323 25.63 -12.98 -16.78
C LYS A 323 26.33 -13.57 -18.00
N LYS A 324 26.11 -13.05 -19.22
CA LYS A 324 26.82 -13.51 -20.42
C LYS A 324 28.28 -13.04 -20.47
N LEU A 325 28.58 -11.82 -20.01
CA LEU A 325 29.97 -11.32 -19.89
C LEU A 325 30.79 -12.11 -18.86
N ASN A 326 30.21 -12.42 -17.69
CA ASN A 326 30.92 -13.19 -16.67
C ASN A 326 31.11 -14.67 -17.07
N VAL A 327 30.14 -15.27 -17.77
CA VAL A 327 30.27 -16.65 -18.26
C VAL A 327 31.32 -16.78 -19.37
N ALA A 328 31.54 -15.74 -20.18
CA ALA A 328 32.60 -15.72 -21.19
C ALA A 328 34.01 -15.51 -20.59
N GLN A 329 34.12 -14.86 -19.42
CA GLN A 329 35.39 -14.65 -18.73
C GLN A 329 35.79 -15.81 -17.80
N GLU A 330 34.85 -16.68 -17.39
CA GLU A 330 35.10 -17.76 -16.40
C GLU A 330 35.40 -19.15 -17.01
N ASN A 331 35.38 -19.33 -18.33
CA ASN A 331 35.69 -20.63 -18.96
C ASN A 331 36.94 -20.58 -19.88
N PRO A 332 38.16 -20.72 -19.34
CA PRO A 332 39.32 -21.04 -20.15
C PRO A 332 39.36 -22.55 -20.43
N VAL A 333 39.09 -22.91 -21.69
CA VAL A 333 39.64 -24.08 -22.41
C VAL A 333 39.60 -25.44 -21.71
N LYS A 334 38.72 -26.34 -22.17
CA LYS A 334 39.00 -27.79 -22.16
C LYS A 334 38.65 -28.44 -23.51
N ASN A 335 39.71 -28.79 -24.21
CA ASN A 335 39.90 -29.89 -25.17
C ASN A 335 38.77 -30.21 -26.16
N ILE A 336 38.96 -29.76 -27.41
CA ILE A 336 38.48 -30.47 -28.61
C ILE A 336 39.70 -30.69 -29.53
N PRO A 337 39.91 -31.89 -30.11
CA PRO A 337 41.08 -32.18 -30.94
C PRO A 337 41.04 -31.46 -32.29
N LYS A 338 42.24 -31.25 -32.86
CA LYS A 338 42.50 -30.63 -34.16
C LYS A 338 41.72 -31.33 -35.29
N GLY A 339 40.88 -30.56 -36.00
CA GLY A 339 40.28 -30.92 -37.27
C GLY A 339 39.32 -29.83 -37.75
N GLU A 340 39.66 -29.19 -38.87
CA GLU A 340 38.80 -28.32 -39.70
C GLU A 340 38.31 -27.00 -39.09
N ARG A 341 39.09 -25.94 -39.32
CA ARG A 341 38.57 -24.57 -39.44
C ARG A 341 37.93 -24.42 -40.81
N THR A 342 36.64 -24.12 -40.88
CA THR A 342 36.05 -23.43 -42.02
C THR A 342 35.79 -21.98 -41.65
N GLU A 343 36.24 -21.09 -42.51
CA GLU A 343 36.14 -19.63 -42.42
C GLU A 343 34.71 -19.17 -42.73
N GLU A 344 33.77 -19.29 -41.79
CA GLU A 344 32.45 -18.69 -41.94
C GLU A 344 31.92 -18.28 -40.55
N ASN A 345 32.29 -17.08 -40.11
CA ASN A 345 31.55 -16.21 -39.17
C ASN A 345 32.46 -15.03 -38.74
N LYS A 346 32.66 -14.07 -39.64
CA LYS A 346 33.25 -12.75 -39.32
C LYS A 346 32.26 -11.60 -39.53
N GLY A 347 30.96 -11.89 -39.59
CA GLY A 347 29.93 -10.91 -39.96
C GLY A 347 29.18 -10.24 -38.81
N ASP A 348 28.88 -10.95 -37.72
CA ASP A 348 27.80 -10.51 -36.79
C ASP A 348 28.21 -10.46 -35.31
N GLU A 349 29.47 -10.17 -35.00
CA GLU A 349 29.84 -9.64 -33.69
C GLU A 349 29.79 -8.11 -33.74
N VAL A 350 28.59 -7.54 -33.88
CA VAL A 350 28.37 -6.15 -33.47
C VAL A 350 28.80 -6.09 -32.00
N ASN A 351 29.78 -5.25 -31.71
CA ASN A 351 30.47 -5.15 -30.44
C ASN A 351 29.49 -4.81 -29.30
N MET A 352 28.87 -5.85 -28.71
CA MET A 352 27.86 -5.75 -27.65
C MET A 352 28.31 -4.84 -26.49
N THR A 353 29.61 -4.76 -26.25
CA THR A 353 30.24 -3.87 -25.26
C THR A 353 29.99 -2.38 -25.55
N GLU A 354 30.08 -1.99 -26.82
CA GLU A 354 29.95 -0.61 -27.28
C GLU A 354 28.48 -0.16 -27.24
N VAL A 355 27.56 -1.05 -27.59
CA VAL A 355 26.10 -0.85 -27.48
C VAL A 355 25.68 -0.65 -26.01
N VAL A 356 26.17 -1.48 -25.09
CA VAL A 356 25.86 -1.36 -23.65
C VAL A 356 26.42 -0.07 -23.05
N LEU A 357 27.65 0.32 -23.41
CA LEU A 357 28.28 1.57 -22.96
C LEU A 357 27.48 2.80 -23.44
N ASN A 358 27.03 2.81 -24.70
CA ASN A 358 26.24 3.90 -25.25
C ASN A 358 24.85 4.02 -24.57
N LYS A 359 24.24 2.89 -24.20
CA LYS A 359 22.97 2.84 -23.47
C LYS A 359 23.11 3.39 -22.05
N GLU A 360 24.13 2.98 -21.30
CA GLU A 360 24.39 3.49 -19.94
C GLU A 360 24.69 5.01 -19.96
N GLU A 361 25.43 5.49 -20.97
CA GLU A 361 25.74 6.91 -21.12
C GLU A 361 24.50 7.74 -21.46
N LYS A 362 23.64 7.28 -22.39
CA LYS A 362 22.35 7.94 -22.69
C LYS A 362 21.42 7.98 -21.47
N MET A 363 21.32 6.90 -20.69
CA MET A 363 20.54 6.90 -19.43
C MET A 363 21.08 7.88 -18.40
N ARG A 364 22.41 8.01 -18.30
CA ARG A 364 23.06 8.97 -17.41
C ARG A 364 22.78 10.41 -17.84
N ARG A 365 22.77 10.68 -19.15
CA ARG A 365 22.38 12.00 -19.70
C ARG A 365 20.93 12.34 -19.36
N LEU A 366 19.99 11.43 -19.61
CA LEU A 366 18.58 11.61 -19.24
C LEU A 366 18.40 11.90 -17.74
N GLN A 367 19.15 11.22 -16.87
CA GLN A 367 19.13 11.48 -15.43
C GLN A 367 19.60 12.91 -15.10
N LEU A 368 20.69 13.35 -15.70
CA LEU A 368 21.23 14.69 -15.50
C LEU A 368 20.27 15.77 -16.02
N ASP A 369 19.61 15.53 -17.15
CA ASP A 369 18.63 16.46 -17.74
C ASP A 369 17.37 16.60 -16.89
N ILE A 370 16.83 15.48 -16.39
CA ILE A 370 15.71 15.50 -15.44
C ILE A 370 16.09 16.29 -14.18
N ILE A 371 17.29 16.04 -13.62
CA ILE A 371 17.76 16.75 -12.41
C ILE A 371 17.94 18.25 -12.71
N ARG A 372 18.54 18.60 -13.84
CA ARG A 372 18.77 20.00 -14.26
C ARG A 372 17.45 20.75 -14.45
N LYS A 373 16.55 20.23 -15.28
CA LYS A 373 15.24 20.85 -15.57
C LYS A 373 14.36 20.95 -14.34
N ALA A 374 14.39 19.94 -13.45
CA ALA A 374 13.68 20.01 -12.17
C ALA A 374 14.21 21.13 -11.26
N ARG A 375 15.54 21.34 -11.23
CA ARG A 375 16.17 22.43 -10.48
C ARG A 375 15.84 23.81 -11.07
N GLU A 376 15.88 23.96 -12.39
CA GLU A 376 15.50 25.19 -13.10
C GLU A 376 14.04 25.56 -12.83
N LYS A 377 13.12 24.58 -12.97
CA LYS A 377 11.69 24.78 -12.70
C LYS A 377 11.42 25.14 -11.24
N LYS A 378 12.19 24.58 -10.30
CA LYS A 378 12.14 24.95 -8.88
C LYS A 378 12.65 26.38 -8.64
N ALA A 379 13.79 26.74 -9.24
CA ALA A 379 14.37 28.07 -9.12
C ALA A 379 13.49 29.17 -9.73
N ASN A 380 12.83 28.89 -10.87
CA ASN A 380 11.88 29.82 -11.49
C ASN A 380 10.64 30.02 -10.62
N LYS A 381 10.08 28.94 -10.04
CA LYS A 381 8.98 29.05 -9.06
C LYS A 381 9.38 29.83 -7.81
N GLU A 382 10.62 29.73 -7.36
CA GLU A 382 11.13 30.50 -6.23
C GLU A 382 11.38 31.98 -6.57
N LYS A 383 11.80 32.29 -7.81
CA LYS A 383 11.91 33.66 -8.33
C LYS A 383 10.55 34.33 -8.51
N GLU A 384 9.57 33.64 -9.10
CA GLU A 384 8.19 34.13 -9.25
C GLU A 384 7.53 34.43 -7.89
N LYS A 385 7.84 33.62 -6.87
CA LYS A 385 7.40 33.87 -5.48
C LYS A 385 8.06 35.09 -4.83
N LYS A 386 9.28 35.43 -5.23
CA LYS A 386 10.02 36.59 -4.71
C LYS A 386 9.73 37.88 -5.48
N SER A 387 9.28 37.81 -6.73
CA SER A 387 8.87 38.98 -7.54
C SER A 387 7.38 39.33 -7.39
N GLY A 388 6.61 38.50 -6.69
CA GLY A 388 5.21 38.75 -6.31
C GLY A 388 5.00 39.21 -4.87
N GLN A 389 6.09 39.53 -4.15
CA GLN A 389 6.12 40.32 -2.92
C GLN A 389 6.80 41.65 -3.23
#